data_AF-A0ABD4T1G7-F1
#
_entry.id   AF-A0ABD4T1G7-F1
#
_cell.length_a   1.000
_cell.length_b   1.000
_cell.length_c   1.000
_cell.angle_alpha   90.00
_cell.angle_beta   90.00
_cell.angle_gamma   90.00
#
_symmetry.space_group_name_H-M   'P 1'
#
loop_
_entity.id
_entity.type
_entity.pdbx_description
1 polymer ?
#
loop_
_entity_poly.entity_id
_entity_poly.type
_entity_poly.pdbx_seq_one_letter_code
_entity_poly.pdbx_strand_id
1 'polypeptide(L)'
;MKLCGSLLSVLTAGLLWAIPASAETLISDSGKTQIFDYQFSHYPGDVLEYHTEVRGESYHGLIQVTQVGNGFVSGWFSDRSQRGDTGCTGNVHIRFTGNNRYTSIWDVGGSYSPYLTCPDSGSSFSLGMTAYP
;
A
#
# COMPACT_ATOMS: atom_id res chain seq x y z
N MET A 1 14.26 58.17 19.00
CA MET A 1 14.96 57.05 19.66
C MET A 1 14.15 56.53 20.83
N LYS A 2 13.45 55.41 20.64
CA LYS A 2 13.22 54.31 21.61
C LYS A 2 12.20 53.34 21.00
N LEU A 3 12.58 52.08 21.03
CA LEU A 3 12.03 50.93 20.33
C LEU A 3 11.10 50.11 21.25
N CYS A 4 10.26 49.32 20.59
CA CYS A 4 9.77 47.99 20.96
C CYS A 4 8.60 47.85 21.94
N GLY A 5 7.60 47.09 21.48
CA GLY A 5 6.78 46.26 22.35
C GLY A 5 5.36 46.05 21.86
N SER A 6 5.14 45.39 20.70
CA SER A 6 3.81 44.86 20.40
C SER A 6 3.88 43.63 19.47
N LEU A 7 3.53 42.49 20.07
CA LEU A 7 2.83 41.35 19.50
C LEU A 7 3.44 40.67 18.26
N LEU A 8 4.43 39.80 18.50
CA LEU A 8 4.59 38.60 17.68
C LEU A 8 3.51 37.58 18.07
N SER A 9 2.39 37.59 17.36
CA SER A 9 1.55 36.40 17.24
C SER A 9 2.31 35.38 16.40
N VAL A 10 2.91 34.39 17.05
CA VAL A 10 3.44 33.20 16.39
C VAL A 10 2.24 32.40 15.88
N LEU A 11 1.91 32.57 14.60
CA LEU A 11 1.15 31.56 13.87
C LEU A 11 2.07 30.32 13.77
N THR A 12 1.93 29.38 14.68
CA THR A 12 2.31 28.00 14.39
C THR A 12 1.32 27.47 13.35
N ALA A 13 1.63 27.71 12.09
CA ALA A 13 1.11 26.90 11.00
C ALA A 13 1.62 25.48 11.23
N GLY A 14 0.83 24.68 11.94
CA GLY A 14 0.99 23.23 11.90
C GLY A 14 0.91 22.83 10.44
N LEU A 15 2.00 22.28 9.92
CA LEU A 15 2.04 21.59 8.63
C LEU A 15 1.05 20.43 8.71
N LEU A 16 -0.22 20.73 8.42
CA LEU A 16 -1.14 19.76 7.87
C LEU A 16 -0.48 19.35 6.56
N TRP A 17 0.11 18.15 6.54
CA TRP A 17 0.37 17.47 5.28
C TRP A 17 -1.01 17.32 4.65
N ALA A 18 -1.31 18.20 3.70
CA ALA A 18 -2.50 18.07 2.88
C ALA A 18 -2.33 16.77 2.11
N ILE A 19 -2.94 15.70 2.60
CA ILE A 19 -3.15 14.50 1.82
C ILE A 19 -3.85 14.99 0.56
N PRO A 20 -3.28 14.80 -0.65
CA PRO A 20 -3.98 15.18 -1.86
C PRO A 20 -5.36 14.52 -1.82
N ALA A 21 -6.41 15.30 -2.06
CA ALA A 21 -7.81 14.94 -1.85
C ALA A 21 -8.33 13.86 -2.84
N SER A 22 -7.54 12.84 -3.17
CA SER A 22 -7.91 11.77 -4.10
C SER A 22 -7.14 10.45 -3.91
N ALA A 23 -6.41 10.24 -2.81
CA ALA A 23 -5.61 9.03 -2.62
C ALA A 23 -6.38 8.00 -1.75
N GLU A 24 -7.34 7.31 -2.37
CA GLU A 24 -8.02 6.19 -1.70
C GLU A 24 -6.97 5.11 -1.36
N THR A 25 -6.92 4.69 -0.09
CA THR A 25 -6.00 3.65 0.40
C THR A 25 -6.81 2.42 0.79
N LEU A 26 -6.42 1.25 0.28
CA LEU A 26 -6.95 -0.02 0.81
C LEU A 26 -6.14 -0.46 2.01
N ILE A 27 -6.81 -0.62 3.14
CA ILE A 27 -6.20 -1.06 4.39
C ILE A 27 -6.78 -2.42 4.78
N SER A 28 -5.92 -3.39 5.08
CA SER A 28 -6.37 -4.70 5.58
C SER A 28 -7.06 -4.57 6.94
N ASP A 29 -7.91 -5.54 7.28
CA ASP A 29 -8.61 -5.58 8.58
C ASP A 29 -7.65 -5.61 9.77
N SER A 30 -6.45 -6.15 9.55
CA SER A 30 -5.37 -6.15 10.54
C SER A 30 -4.64 -4.81 10.67
N GLY A 31 -4.85 -3.87 9.74
CA GLY A 31 -4.11 -2.61 9.61
C GLY A 31 -2.68 -2.75 9.10
N LYS A 32 -2.22 -4.00 8.89
CA LYS A 32 -0.83 -4.32 8.57
C LYS A 32 -0.48 -4.15 7.11
N THR A 33 -1.45 -4.25 6.20
CA THR A 33 -1.23 -4.09 4.75
C THR A 33 -2.00 -2.87 4.27
N GLN A 34 -1.32 -2.00 3.55
CA GLN A 34 -1.85 -0.75 3.01
C GLN A 34 -1.44 -0.64 1.55
N ILE A 35 -2.40 -0.55 0.64
CA ILE A 35 -2.18 -0.30 -0.78
C ILE A 35 -2.58 1.15 -1.04
N PHE A 36 -1.61 1.95 -1.44
CA PHE A 36 -1.75 3.39 -1.64
C PHE A 36 -2.25 3.70 -3.04
N ASP A 37 -2.85 4.89 -3.20
CA ASP A 37 -3.37 5.40 -4.47
C ASP A 37 -4.29 4.39 -5.20
N TYR A 38 -5.01 3.58 -4.43
CA TYR A 38 -6.00 2.63 -4.92
C TYR A 38 -7.27 3.38 -5.31
N GLN A 39 -7.25 4.02 -6.47
CA GLN A 39 -8.39 4.77 -7.01
C GLN A 39 -9.48 3.81 -7.53
N PHE A 40 -10.74 4.23 -7.49
CA PHE A 40 -11.86 3.47 -8.09
C PHE A 40 -11.65 3.08 -9.56
N SER A 41 -10.82 3.80 -10.33
CA SER A 41 -10.49 3.47 -11.72
C SER A 41 -9.02 3.08 -11.86
N HIS A 42 -8.80 1.84 -12.27
CA HIS A 42 -7.49 1.31 -12.64
C HIS A 42 -7.46 0.87 -14.11
N TYR A 43 -6.26 0.81 -14.67
CA TYR A 43 -5.97 0.28 -15.99
C TYR A 43 -4.83 -0.75 -15.92
N PRO A 44 -4.83 -1.77 -16.79
CA PRO A 44 -3.65 -2.59 -17.00
C PRO A 44 -2.44 -1.72 -17.33
N GLY A 45 -1.35 -1.90 -16.59
CA GLY A 45 -0.13 -1.09 -16.65
C GLY A 45 0.03 -0.11 -15.48
N ASP A 46 -1.02 0.15 -14.70
CA ASP A 46 -0.91 0.94 -13.48
C ASP A 46 0.04 0.27 -12.47
N VAL A 47 0.70 1.10 -11.65
CA VAL A 47 1.57 0.65 -10.57
C VAL A 47 1.00 1.16 -9.25
N LEU A 48 0.71 0.24 -8.33
CA LEU A 48 0.22 0.55 -7.00
C LEU A 48 1.32 0.29 -5.98
N GLU A 49 1.58 1.25 -5.12
CA GLU A 49 2.52 1.10 -4.01
C GLU A 49 1.82 0.43 -2.84
N TYR A 50 2.53 -0.41 -2.09
CA TYR A 50 1.99 -0.96 -0.85
C TYR A 50 3.04 -1.13 0.22
N HIS A 51 2.60 -0.99 1.46
CA HIS A 51 3.32 -1.39 2.66
C HIS A 51 2.65 -2.59 3.31
N THR A 52 3.45 -3.50 3.83
CA THR A 52 2.93 -4.62 4.62
C THR A 52 3.85 -4.99 5.77
N GLU A 53 3.30 -5.52 6.86
CA GLU A 53 4.07 -6.11 7.95
C GLU A 53 3.83 -7.62 8.01
N VAL A 54 4.89 -8.39 7.84
CA VAL A 54 4.88 -9.86 7.90
C VAL A 54 5.82 -10.29 9.02
N ARG A 55 5.29 -11.03 10.00
CA ARG A 55 6.05 -11.55 11.15
C ARG A 55 6.89 -10.48 11.89
N GLY A 56 6.37 -9.25 11.96
CA GLY A 56 7.03 -8.12 12.65
C GLY A 56 8.10 -7.41 11.83
N GLU A 57 8.23 -7.74 10.54
CA GLU A 57 9.11 -7.06 9.60
C GLU A 57 8.29 -6.30 8.57
N SER A 58 8.70 -5.05 8.29
CA SER A 58 8.05 -4.19 7.32
C SER A 58 8.63 -4.38 5.92
N TYR A 59 7.74 -4.48 4.95
CA TYR A 59 8.03 -4.63 3.54
C TYR A 59 7.43 -3.45 2.78
N HIS A 60 8.16 -3.00 1.77
CA HIS A 60 7.67 -2.05 0.78
C HIS A 60 7.70 -2.72 -0.59
N GLY A 61 6.59 -2.64 -1.30
CA GLY A 61 6.44 -3.28 -2.59
C GLY A 61 5.56 -2.52 -3.56
N LEU A 62 5.53 -3.06 -4.77
CA LEU A 62 4.77 -2.55 -5.89
C LEU A 62 3.87 -3.65 -6.44
N ILE A 63 2.69 -3.29 -6.90
CA ILE A 63 1.78 -4.13 -7.68
C ILE A 63 1.72 -3.55 -9.10
N GLN A 64 2.15 -4.31 -10.10
CA GLN A 64 1.92 -4.00 -11.51
C GLN A 64 0.57 -4.59 -11.91
N VAL A 65 -0.40 -3.73 -12.18
CA VAL A 65 -1.75 -4.13 -12.58
C VAL A 65 -1.71 -4.78 -13.96
N THR A 66 -2.20 -6.00 -14.07
CA THR A 66 -2.25 -6.77 -15.33
C THR A 66 -3.64 -6.90 -15.89
N GLN A 67 -4.65 -6.88 -15.03
CA GLN A 67 -6.04 -7.02 -15.43
C GLN A 67 -6.95 -6.20 -14.54
N VAL A 68 -7.93 -5.55 -15.16
CA VAL A 68 -9.01 -4.85 -14.49
C VAL A 68 -10.32 -5.32 -15.10
N GLY A 69 -11.31 -5.55 -14.26
CA GLY A 69 -12.67 -5.84 -14.71
C GLY A 69 -13.69 -5.29 -13.73
N ASN A 70 -14.97 -5.60 -13.94
CA ASN A 70 -16.03 -5.05 -13.12
C ASN A 70 -15.92 -5.52 -11.66
N GLY A 71 -15.38 -4.67 -10.79
CA GLY A 71 -15.18 -4.94 -9.37
C GLY A 71 -13.96 -5.80 -9.04
N PHE A 72 -12.96 -5.93 -9.93
CA PHE A 72 -11.70 -6.59 -9.58
C PHE A 72 -10.48 -5.98 -10.26
N VAL A 73 -9.34 -6.09 -9.59
CA VAL A 73 -7.99 -5.76 -10.05
C VAL A 73 -7.11 -6.98 -9.83
N SER A 74 -6.20 -7.26 -10.76
CA SER A 74 -5.20 -8.31 -10.60
C SER A 74 -3.85 -7.81 -11.09
N GLY A 75 -2.77 -8.30 -10.49
CA GLY A 75 -1.44 -7.82 -10.80
C GLY A 75 -0.34 -8.74 -10.30
N TRP A 76 0.87 -8.47 -10.78
CA TRP A 76 2.09 -9.03 -10.23
C TRP A 76 2.60 -8.11 -9.13
N PHE A 77 2.96 -8.67 -7.98
CA PHE A 77 3.61 -7.89 -6.93
C PHE A 77 5.08 -8.27 -6.77
N SER A 78 5.85 -7.32 -6.24
CA SER A 78 7.18 -7.55 -5.72
C SER A 78 7.44 -6.65 -4.52
N ASP A 79 8.03 -7.18 -3.46
CA ASP A 79 8.41 -6.40 -2.27
C ASP A 79 9.82 -6.69 -1.78
N ARG A 80 10.31 -5.80 -0.92
CA ARG A 80 11.54 -5.97 -0.16
C ARG A 80 11.31 -5.59 1.29
N SER A 81 11.92 -6.32 2.22
CA SER A 81 11.99 -5.86 3.61
C SER A 81 12.79 -4.57 3.71
N GLN A 82 12.49 -3.75 4.71
CA GLN A 82 13.28 -2.56 5.01
C GLN A 82 14.73 -2.87 5.38
N ARG A 83 14.99 -4.07 5.93
CA ARG A 83 16.36 -4.56 6.19
C ARG A 83 17.09 -4.92 4.91
N GLY A 84 16.35 -5.31 3.88
CA GLY A 84 16.84 -5.51 2.54
C GLY A 84 17.45 -6.89 2.27
N ASP A 85 17.28 -7.85 3.18
CA ASP A 85 17.74 -9.24 3.12
C ASP A 85 16.68 -10.21 2.57
N THR A 86 15.41 -9.84 2.69
CA THR A 86 14.28 -10.62 2.18
C THR A 86 13.46 -9.83 1.15
N GLY A 87 12.72 -10.57 0.34
CA GLY A 87 11.79 -9.98 -0.62
C GLY A 87 11.14 -11.02 -1.51
N CYS A 88 9.85 -10.85 -1.74
CA CYS A 88 9.01 -11.80 -2.42
C CYS A 88 8.40 -11.24 -3.70
N THR A 89 7.95 -12.13 -4.58
CA THR A 89 7.08 -11.84 -5.71
C THR A 89 5.89 -12.76 -5.72
N GLY A 90 4.87 -12.38 -6.46
CA GLY A 90 3.73 -13.24 -6.69
C GLY A 90 2.63 -12.57 -7.47
N ASN A 91 1.44 -13.17 -7.41
CA ASN A 91 0.22 -12.59 -7.92
C ASN A 91 -0.61 -12.01 -6.78
N VAL A 92 -1.34 -10.96 -7.09
CA VAL A 92 -2.38 -10.43 -6.21
C VAL A 92 -3.67 -10.25 -6.99
N HIS A 93 -4.78 -10.63 -6.37
CA HIS A 93 -6.13 -10.50 -6.89
C HIS A 93 -7.00 -9.76 -5.87
N ILE A 94 -7.43 -8.55 -6.20
CA ILE A 94 -8.25 -7.70 -5.34
C ILE A 94 -9.66 -7.64 -5.92
N ARG A 95 -10.66 -7.94 -5.09
CA ARG A 95 -12.07 -8.00 -5.50
C ARG A 95 -12.93 -7.16 -4.58
N PHE A 96 -13.75 -6.30 -5.16
CA PHE A 96 -14.79 -5.56 -4.45
C PHE A 96 -15.90 -6.50 -3.99
N THR A 97 -16.31 -6.35 -2.73
CA THR A 97 -17.34 -7.19 -2.09
C THR A 97 -18.55 -6.39 -1.60
N GLY A 98 -18.58 -5.07 -1.81
CA GLY A 98 -19.68 -4.19 -1.42
C GLY A 98 -19.34 -3.29 -0.24
N ASN A 99 -20.06 -2.17 -0.04
CA ASN A 99 -19.90 -1.27 1.11
C ASN A 99 -18.45 -0.83 1.38
N ASN A 100 -17.70 -0.46 0.33
CA ASN A 100 -16.26 -0.11 0.39
C ASN A 100 -15.36 -1.23 0.95
N ARG A 101 -15.81 -2.49 0.87
CA ARG A 101 -15.06 -3.68 1.29
C ARG A 101 -14.50 -4.39 0.08
N TYR A 102 -13.33 -4.98 0.31
CA TYR A 102 -12.58 -5.74 -0.67
C TYR A 102 -12.01 -7.01 -0.04
N THR A 103 -11.74 -8.00 -0.87
CA THR A 103 -10.91 -9.16 -0.52
C THR A 103 -9.69 -9.15 -1.43
N SER A 104 -8.49 -9.28 -0.85
CA SER A 104 -7.25 -9.41 -1.58
C SER A 104 -6.63 -10.78 -1.34
N ILE A 105 -6.39 -11.53 -2.41
CA ILE A 105 -5.72 -12.83 -2.39
C ILE A 105 -4.31 -12.64 -2.94
N TRP A 106 -3.30 -13.12 -2.20
CA TRP A 106 -1.89 -12.98 -2.52
C TRP A 106 -1.27 -14.36 -2.64
N ASP A 107 -0.80 -14.71 -3.84
CA ASP A 107 -0.14 -15.97 -4.14
C ASP A 107 1.35 -15.74 -4.34
N VAL A 108 2.18 -16.16 -3.38
CA VAL A 108 3.61 -15.88 -3.36
C VAL A 108 4.37 -16.89 -4.23
N GLY A 109 4.96 -16.42 -5.33
CA GLY A 109 5.65 -17.23 -6.32
C GLY A 109 7.13 -17.50 -6.04
N GLY A 110 7.81 -16.66 -5.24
CA GLY A 110 9.23 -16.83 -4.91
C GLY A 110 9.97 -15.51 -4.66
N SER A 111 11.30 -15.50 -4.81
CA SER A 111 12.14 -14.30 -4.60
C SER A 111 12.07 -13.32 -5.79
N TYR A 112 12.05 -12.01 -5.52
CA TYR A 112 12.09 -11.00 -6.60
C TYR A 112 13.49 -10.74 -7.17
N SER A 113 14.52 -11.12 -6.44
CA SER A 113 15.92 -11.02 -6.84
C SER A 113 16.65 -12.29 -6.40
N PRO A 114 17.61 -12.80 -7.20
CA PRO A 114 18.35 -14.02 -6.87
C PRO A 114 19.19 -13.91 -5.60
N TYR A 115 19.43 -12.69 -5.11
CA TYR A 115 20.21 -12.43 -3.90
C TYR A 115 19.36 -12.29 -2.64
N LEU A 116 18.04 -12.43 -2.75
CA LEU A 116 17.11 -12.26 -1.63
C LEU A 116 16.38 -13.56 -1.33
N THR A 117 16.06 -13.72 -0.05
CA THR A 117 15.27 -14.86 0.41
C THR A 117 13.80 -14.48 0.48
N CYS A 118 12.91 -15.35 0.00
CA CYS A 118 11.47 -15.21 0.21
C CYS A 118 10.97 -16.29 1.19
N PRO A 119 10.68 -15.92 2.46
CA PRO A 119 10.31 -16.90 3.49
C PRO A 119 8.91 -17.50 3.30
N ASP A 120 8.05 -16.85 2.52
CA ASP A 120 6.67 -17.27 2.28
C ASP A 120 6.45 -17.84 0.88
N SER A 121 7.53 -18.18 0.15
CA SER A 121 7.47 -18.77 -1.19
C SER A 121 6.54 -20.00 -1.24
N GLY A 122 5.62 -20.03 -2.21
CA GLY A 122 4.64 -21.10 -2.38
C GLY A 122 3.42 -20.99 -1.45
N SER A 123 3.29 -19.90 -0.69
CA SER A 123 2.15 -19.66 0.20
C SER A 123 1.06 -18.82 -0.49
N SER A 124 -0.16 -18.90 0.02
CA SER A 124 -1.28 -18.06 -0.38
C SER A 124 -1.96 -17.44 0.84
N PHE A 125 -2.31 -16.17 0.76
CA PHE A 125 -2.93 -15.41 1.85
C PHE A 125 -4.16 -14.66 1.37
N SER A 126 -5.21 -14.62 2.20
CA SER A 126 -6.43 -13.85 1.92
C SER A 126 -6.62 -12.78 2.99
N LEU A 127 -6.84 -11.55 2.57
CA LEU A 127 -7.02 -10.38 3.42
C LEU A 127 -8.39 -9.74 3.13
N GLY A 128 -9.17 -9.49 4.18
CA GLY A 128 -10.26 -8.52 4.11
C GLY A 128 -9.69 -7.11 4.17
N MET A 129 -10.23 -6.20 3.36
CA MET A 129 -9.75 -4.82 3.26
C MET A 129 -10.90 -3.81 3.20
N THR A 130 -10.64 -2.59 3.67
CA THR A 130 -11.53 -1.43 3.57
C THR A 130 -10.84 -0.33 2.77
N ALA A 131 -11.60 0.35 1.91
CA ALA A 131 -11.18 1.60 1.30
C ALA A 131 -11.34 2.79 2.25
N TYR A 132 -10.27 3.57 2.40
CA TYR A 132 -10.23 4.82 3.13
C TYR A 132 -10.01 5.98 2.16
N PRO A 133 -10.84 7.03 2.18
CA PRO A 133 -10.72 8.20 1.30
C PRO A 133 -9.58 9.15 1.71
#